data_AF-A0A5B7A022-F1
#
_entry.id   AF-A0A5B7A022-F1
#
_cell.length_a   1.000
_cell.length_b   1.000
_cell.length_c   1.000
_cell.angle_alpha   90.00
_cell.angle_beta   90.00
_cell.angle_gamma   90.00
#
_symmetry.space_group_name_H-M   'P 1'
#
loop_
_entity.id
_entity.type
_entity.pdbx_description
1 polymer ?
#
loop_
_entity_poly.entity_id
_entity_poly.type
_entity_poly.pdbx_seq_one_letter_code
_entity_poly.pdbx_strand_id
1 'polypeptide(L)'
;ALPTLSEYMVENGWTRCFSRITDVGWLAYLVYLMIYLVIVEFGIYWMHRELHDIKPLYKYLHATHHIYNKQNTLSPFAGLAFHPLDGILQAVPHVVALFLVPMHFTTHIALLFLEAIWTANIHDCIHGKIWLVMGAGYHTIHHTTYRHNYGHYTICMDWMFGTLCDPMDDDEPKKAM
;
A
#
# COMPACT_ATOMS: atom_id res chain seq x y z
N ALA A 1 -8.73 2.22 15.34
CA ALA A 1 -9.98 2.94 14.99
C ALA A 1 -10.62 2.36 13.74
N LEU A 2 -9.93 2.37 12.58
CA LEU A 2 -10.50 1.85 11.32
C LEU A 2 -10.88 0.35 11.36
N PRO A 3 -10.04 -0.57 11.89
CA PRO A 3 -10.41 -2.00 11.98
C PRO A 3 -11.69 -2.24 12.80
N THR A 4 -11.84 -1.53 13.92
CA THR A 4 -13.04 -1.60 14.77
C THR A 4 -14.29 -1.09 14.04
N LEU A 5 -14.16 -0.01 13.27
CA LEU A 5 -15.26 0.49 12.46
C LEU A 5 -15.64 -0.51 11.35
N SER A 6 -14.65 -1.08 10.65
CA SER A 6 -14.92 -2.11 9.63
C SER A 6 -15.58 -3.34 10.22
N GLU A 7 -15.14 -3.81 11.39
CA GLU A 7 -15.75 -4.93 12.10
C GLU A 7 -17.21 -4.62 12.45
N TYR A 8 -17.51 -3.45 13.02
CA TYR A 8 -18.88 -3.02 13.28
C TYR A 8 -19.75 -3.03 12.02
N MET A 9 -19.22 -2.53 10.88
CA MET A 9 -19.96 -2.54 9.61
C MET A 9 -20.20 -3.95 9.07
N VAL A 10 -19.24 -4.87 9.27
CA VAL A 10 -19.39 -6.29 8.92
C VAL A 10 -20.45 -6.96 9.80
N GLU A 11 -20.41 -6.75 11.10
CA GLU A 11 -21.37 -7.35 12.06
C GLU A 11 -22.81 -6.87 11.82
N ASN A 12 -22.99 -5.62 11.38
CA ASN A 12 -24.31 -5.08 11.01
C ASN A 12 -24.77 -5.51 9.60
N GLY A 13 -23.98 -6.29 8.87
CA GLY A 13 -24.32 -6.79 7.54
C GLY A 13 -24.32 -5.73 6.44
N TRP A 14 -23.58 -4.62 6.62
CA TRP A 14 -23.51 -3.54 5.62
C TRP A 14 -22.53 -3.84 4.49
N THR A 15 -21.60 -4.75 4.72
CA THR A 15 -20.57 -5.16 3.76
C THR A 15 -20.91 -6.51 3.12
N ARG A 16 -20.15 -6.89 2.10
CA ARG A 16 -20.25 -8.20 1.43
C ARG A 16 -19.38 -9.26 2.11
N CYS A 17 -19.00 -9.07 3.38
CA CYS A 17 -18.15 -10.02 4.08
C CYS A 17 -18.86 -11.34 4.39
N PHE A 18 -18.10 -12.43 4.32
CA PHE A 18 -18.56 -13.76 4.71
C PHE A 18 -17.57 -14.43 5.66
N SER A 19 -18.07 -15.32 6.52
CA SER A 19 -17.28 -15.92 7.59
C SER A 19 -16.60 -17.23 7.20
N ARG A 20 -17.14 -17.99 6.24
CA ARG A 20 -16.57 -19.28 5.82
C ARG A 20 -16.35 -19.33 4.33
N ILE A 21 -15.17 -19.77 3.90
CA ILE A 21 -14.83 -19.98 2.48
C ILE A 21 -15.83 -20.93 1.80
N THR A 22 -16.36 -21.91 2.52
CA THR A 22 -17.37 -22.85 2.02
C THR A 22 -18.69 -22.19 1.62
N ASP A 23 -18.98 -20.98 2.11
CA ASP A 23 -20.23 -20.27 1.78
C ASP A 23 -20.24 -19.79 0.31
N VAL A 24 -19.06 -19.64 -0.31
CA VAL A 24 -18.90 -19.24 -1.72
C VAL A 24 -18.13 -20.28 -2.55
N GLY A 25 -17.42 -21.21 -1.91
CA GLY A 25 -16.54 -22.18 -2.54
C GLY A 25 -15.14 -21.62 -2.85
N TRP A 26 -14.13 -22.51 -2.88
CA TRP A 26 -12.73 -22.13 -3.03
C TRP A 26 -12.41 -21.34 -4.30
N LEU A 27 -12.99 -21.73 -5.45
CA LEU A 27 -12.75 -21.03 -6.71
C LEU A 27 -13.26 -19.59 -6.66
N ALA A 28 -14.50 -19.38 -6.19
CA ALA A 28 -15.07 -18.05 -6.07
C ALA A 28 -14.28 -17.21 -5.05
N TYR A 29 -13.88 -17.81 -3.92
CA TYR A 29 -13.02 -17.15 -2.94
C TYR A 29 -11.71 -16.63 -3.56
N LEU A 30 -11.01 -17.46 -4.34
CA LEU A 30 -9.77 -17.04 -5.01
C LEU A 30 -10.01 -15.91 -6.00
N VAL A 31 -11.08 -15.98 -6.80
CA VAL A 31 -11.45 -14.92 -7.74
C VAL A 31 -11.75 -13.62 -6.99
N TYR A 32 -12.54 -13.68 -5.93
CA TYR A 32 -12.87 -12.51 -5.11
C TYR A 32 -11.63 -11.91 -4.44
N LEU A 33 -10.72 -12.75 -3.93
CA LEU A 33 -9.46 -12.30 -3.35
C LEU A 33 -8.61 -11.56 -4.38
N MET A 34 -8.50 -12.06 -5.61
CA MET A 34 -7.75 -11.37 -6.67
C MET A 34 -8.38 -10.03 -7.04
N ILE A 35 -9.71 -9.97 -7.18
CA ILE A 35 -10.42 -8.71 -7.45
C ILE A 35 -10.23 -7.72 -6.30
N TYR A 36 -10.32 -8.20 -5.05
CA TYR A 36 -10.09 -7.41 -3.85
C TYR A 36 -8.68 -6.81 -3.85
N LEU A 37 -7.64 -7.61 -4.11
CA LEU A 37 -6.25 -7.13 -4.15
C LEU A 37 -6.04 -6.10 -5.26
N VAL A 38 -6.67 -6.25 -6.43
CA VAL A 38 -6.60 -5.24 -7.51
C VAL A 38 -7.25 -3.92 -7.09
N ILE A 39 -8.42 -3.97 -6.43
CA ILE A 39 -9.10 -2.77 -5.91
C ILE A 39 -8.23 -2.07 -4.86
N VAL A 40 -7.64 -2.84 -3.94
CA VAL A 40 -6.76 -2.33 -2.89
C VAL A 40 -5.49 -1.71 -3.48
N GLU A 41 -4.82 -2.39 -4.41
CA GLU A 41 -3.63 -1.89 -5.10
C GLU A 41 -3.92 -0.54 -5.78
N PHE A 42 -5.05 -0.45 -6.49
CA PHE A 42 -5.47 0.77 -7.16
C PHE A 42 -5.79 1.89 -6.15
N GLY A 43 -6.56 1.58 -5.11
CA GLY A 43 -6.98 2.55 -4.12
C GLY A 43 -5.83 3.09 -3.29
N ILE A 44 -4.87 2.24 -2.90
CA ILE A 44 -3.69 2.66 -2.13
C ILE A 44 -2.76 3.50 -3.00
N TYR A 45 -2.52 3.12 -4.25
CA TYR A 45 -1.74 3.95 -5.17
C TYR A 45 -2.29 5.39 -5.24
N TRP A 46 -3.60 5.54 -5.45
CA TRP A 46 -4.21 6.86 -5.55
C TRP A 46 -4.22 7.61 -4.22
N MET A 47 -4.54 6.94 -3.12
CA MET A 47 -4.50 7.57 -1.80
C MET A 47 -3.10 8.08 -1.45
N HIS A 48 -2.09 7.26 -1.71
CA HIS A 48 -0.69 7.61 -1.46
C HIS A 48 -0.24 8.76 -2.37
N ARG A 49 -0.59 8.72 -3.66
CA ARG A 49 -0.31 9.81 -4.58
C ARG A 49 -1.02 11.11 -4.18
N GLU A 50 -2.27 11.05 -3.76
CA GLU A 50 -3.03 12.22 -3.29
C GLU A 50 -2.45 12.81 -2.01
N LEU A 51 -1.92 11.98 -1.11
CA LEU A 51 -1.18 12.43 0.07
C LEU A 51 0.07 13.25 -0.30
N HIS A 52 0.65 13.03 -1.49
CA HIS A 52 1.73 13.86 -2.02
C HIS A 52 1.23 15.08 -2.81
N ASP A 53 0.29 14.87 -3.74
CA ASP A 53 -0.13 15.89 -4.71
C ASP A 53 -0.99 16.98 -4.05
N ILE A 54 -1.77 16.64 -3.01
CA ILE A 54 -2.64 17.58 -2.30
C ILE A 54 -1.86 18.22 -1.15
N LYS A 55 -1.43 19.48 -1.34
CA LYS A 55 -0.60 20.25 -0.40
C LYS A 55 -0.98 20.13 1.10
N PRO A 56 -2.24 20.30 1.53
CA PRO A 56 -2.58 20.13 2.94
C PRO A 56 -2.42 18.69 3.43
N LEU A 57 -2.74 17.68 2.63
CA LEU A 57 -2.56 16.28 3.02
C LEU A 57 -1.07 15.99 3.23
N TYR A 58 -0.23 16.43 2.28
CA TYR A 58 1.23 16.28 2.44
C TYR A 58 1.72 16.98 3.69
N LYS A 59 1.48 18.29 3.81
CA LYS A 59 2.04 19.11 4.89
C LYS A 59 1.66 18.62 6.29
N TYR A 60 0.41 18.19 6.48
CA TYR A 60 -0.11 17.88 7.81
C TYR A 60 -0.11 16.40 8.16
N LEU A 61 -0.15 15.50 7.17
CA LEU A 61 -0.29 14.07 7.41
C LEU A 61 0.97 13.30 6.99
N HIS A 62 1.45 13.54 5.78
CA HIS A 62 2.45 12.67 5.14
C HIS A 62 3.90 13.16 5.29
N ALA A 63 4.13 14.46 5.49
CA ALA A 63 5.46 15.03 5.62
C ALA A 63 6.25 14.44 6.80
N THR A 64 5.58 14.06 7.90
CA THR A 64 6.21 13.40 9.05
C THR A 64 6.78 12.04 8.68
N HIS A 65 6.09 11.28 7.85
CA HIS A 65 6.59 10.01 7.33
C HIS A 65 7.83 10.22 6.46
N HIS A 66 7.85 11.30 5.67
CA HIS A 66 8.94 11.64 4.77
C HIS A 66 10.15 12.36 5.39
N ILE A 67 10.18 12.57 6.70
CA ILE A 67 11.40 13.09 7.36
C ILE A 67 12.55 12.07 7.27
N TYR A 68 12.23 10.79 7.08
CA TYR A 68 13.18 9.69 6.95
C TYR A 68 13.65 9.53 5.49
N ASN A 69 14.15 10.61 4.91
CA ASN A 69 14.49 10.72 3.47
C ASN A 69 15.96 10.43 3.14
N LYS A 70 16.74 9.90 4.08
CA LYS A 70 18.14 9.53 3.88
C LYS A 70 18.30 8.05 4.14
N GLN A 71 19.20 7.40 3.41
CA GLN A 71 19.46 5.96 3.58
C GLN A 71 19.78 5.57 5.04
N ASN A 72 20.43 6.46 5.79
CA ASN A 72 20.79 6.22 7.19
C ASN A 72 19.68 6.56 8.20
N THR A 73 18.56 7.15 7.76
CA THR A 73 17.38 7.45 8.60
C THR A 73 16.17 6.60 8.21
N LEU A 74 16.13 6.06 6.99
CA LEU A 74 15.14 5.11 6.53
C LEU A 74 15.42 3.73 7.16
N SER A 75 14.41 3.17 7.81
CA SER A 75 14.50 1.88 8.51
C SER A 75 13.11 1.23 8.61
N PRO A 76 12.99 -0.06 8.95
CA PRO A 76 11.68 -0.69 9.12
C PRO A 76 10.75 0.04 10.09
N PHE A 77 11.31 0.67 11.12
CA PHE A 77 10.55 1.48 12.07
C PHE A 77 10.05 2.80 11.47
N ALA A 78 10.80 3.39 10.53
CA ALA A 78 10.35 4.57 9.80
C ALA A 78 9.09 4.28 8.98
N GLY A 79 8.95 3.04 8.47
CA GLY A 79 7.75 2.58 7.79
C GLY A 79 6.49 2.64 8.65
N LEU A 80 6.62 2.48 9.97
CA LEU A 80 5.50 2.57 10.91
C LEU A 80 5.37 3.95 11.58
N ALA A 81 6.25 4.89 11.24
CA ALA A 81 6.30 6.23 11.82
C ALA A 81 5.53 7.24 10.96
N PHE A 82 4.21 7.05 10.83
CA PHE A 82 3.31 7.95 10.12
C PHE A 82 2.29 8.63 11.06
N HIS A 83 1.70 9.73 10.60
CA HIS A 83 0.58 10.35 11.30
C HIS A 83 -0.60 9.36 11.37
N PRO A 84 -1.33 9.20 12.49
CA PRO A 84 -2.39 8.20 12.58
C PRO A 84 -3.47 8.30 11.49
N LEU A 85 -3.80 9.53 11.05
CA LEU A 85 -4.72 9.74 9.93
C LEU A 85 -4.14 9.33 8.57
N ASP A 86 -2.83 9.44 8.37
CA ASP A 86 -2.16 8.97 7.14
C ASP A 86 -2.34 7.44 7.02
N GLY A 87 -1.99 6.69 8.07
CA GLY A 87 -2.22 5.24 8.10
C GLY A 87 -3.69 4.84 7.96
N ILE A 88 -4.63 5.60 8.54
CA ILE A 88 -6.06 5.36 8.34
C ILE A 88 -6.44 5.58 6.87
N LEU A 89 -6.00 6.68 6.26
CA LEU A 89 -6.29 6.99 4.86
C LEU A 89 -5.77 5.90 3.93
N GLN A 90 -4.52 5.45 4.12
CA GLN A 90 -3.94 4.37 3.34
C GLN A 90 -4.68 3.03 3.53
N ALA A 91 -5.30 2.79 4.68
CA ALA A 91 -6.12 1.59 4.90
C ALA A 91 -7.58 1.71 4.44
N VAL A 92 -8.09 2.91 4.08
CA VAL A 92 -9.47 3.09 3.59
C VAL A 92 -9.82 2.18 2.38
N PRO A 93 -8.96 2.01 1.37
CA PRO A 93 -9.22 1.11 0.24
C PRO A 93 -9.60 -0.31 0.64
N HIS A 94 -8.99 -0.86 1.70
CA HIS A 94 -9.34 -2.19 2.23
C HIS A 94 -10.80 -2.24 2.69
N VAL A 95 -11.27 -1.20 3.38
CA VAL A 95 -12.63 -1.12 3.90
C VAL A 95 -13.64 -0.86 2.78
N VAL A 96 -13.32 0.04 1.84
CA VAL A 96 -14.17 0.31 0.67
C VAL A 96 -14.37 -0.95 -0.16
N ALA A 97 -13.31 -1.75 -0.36
CA ALA A 97 -13.40 -3.00 -1.12
C ALA A 97 -14.43 -3.98 -0.54
N LEU A 98 -14.65 -4.00 0.78
CA LEU A 98 -15.65 -4.86 1.44
C LEU A 98 -17.10 -4.57 0.99
N PHE A 99 -17.39 -3.36 0.51
CA PHE A 99 -18.71 -3.01 -0.02
C PHE A 99 -18.89 -3.41 -1.49
N LEU A 100 -17.79 -3.65 -2.21
CA LEU A 100 -17.78 -3.88 -3.65
C LEU A 100 -17.70 -5.37 -4.00
N VAL A 101 -16.84 -6.12 -3.33
CA VAL A 101 -16.58 -7.54 -3.63
C VAL A 101 -16.77 -8.40 -2.36
N PRO A 102 -17.36 -9.61 -2.47
CA PRO A 102 -17.44 -10.49 -1.32
C PRO A 102 -16.06 -10.85 -0.79
N MET A 103 -15.82 -10.71 0.51
CA MET A 103 -14.50 -11.00 1.09
C MET A 103 -14.61 -11.81 2.37
N HIS A 104 -13.76 -12.83 2.49
CA HIS A 104 -13.63 -13.62 3.70
C HIS A 104 -13.05 -12.76 4.83
N PHE A 105 -13.79 -12.65 5.93
CA PHE A 105 -13.45 -11.74 7.03
C PHE A 105 -12.04 -11.98 7.59
N THR A 106 -11.69 -13.24 7.91
CA THR A 106 -10.37 -13.56 8.45
C THR A 106 -9.24 -13.26 7.46
N THR A 107 -9.49 -13.45 6.15
CA THR A 107 -8.51 -13.10 5.11
C THR A 107 -8.29 -11.60 5.06
N HIS A 108 -9.36 -10.80 5.14
CA HIS A 108 -9.26 -9.34 5.18
C HIS A 108 -8.42 -8.86 6.39
N ILE A 109 -8.68 -9.37 7.59
CA ILE A 109 -7.90 -9.02 8.78
C ILE A 109 -6.44 -9.48 8.66
N ALA A 110 -6.20 -10.67 8.11
CA ALA A 110 -4.84 -11.15 7.86
C ALA A 110 -4.08 -10.27 6.86
N LEU A 111 -4.75 -9.77 5.81
CA LEU A 111 -4.15 -8.86 4.84
C LEU A 111 -3.77 -7.51 5.46
N LEU A 112 -4.61 -6.93 6.33
CA LEU A 112 -4.25 -5.71 7.08
C LEU A 112 -3.02 -5.91 7.98
N PHE A 113 -2.88 -7.10 8.59
CA PHE A 113 -1.69 -7.43 9.37
C PHE A 113 -0.46 -7.61 8.47
N LEU A 114 -0.60 -8.29 7.34
CA LEU A 114 0.47 -8.47 6.36
C LEU A 114 0.90 -7.14 5.74
N GLU A 115 -0.01 -6.18 5.55
CA GLU A 115 0.29 -4.82 5.13
C GLU A 115 1.21 -4.11 6.14
N ALA A 116 0.95 -4.23 7.45
CA ALA A 116 1.86 -3.65 8.44
C ALA A 116 3.29 -4.24 8.36
N ILE A 117 3.39 -5.55 8.12
CA ILE A 117 4.69 -6.22 7.91
C ILE A 117 5.33 -5.74 6.60
N TRP A 118 4.53 -5.66 5.54
CA TRP A 118 4.96 -5.21 4.23
C TRP A 118 5.53 -3.78 4.28
N THR A 119 4.80 -2.87 4.92
CA THR A 119 5.25 -1.49 5.15
C THR A 119 6.58 -1.45 5.89
N ALA A 120 6.78 -2.27 6.93
CA ALA A 120 8.08 -2.35 7.58
C ALA A 120 9.17 -2.91 6.64
N ASN A 121 8.84 -3.93 5.84
CA ASN A 121 9.79 -4.58 4.93
C ASN A 121 10.27 -3.64 3.82
N ILE A 122 9.38 -2.88 3.18
CA ILE A 122 9.77 -1.95 2.10
C ILE A 122 10.57 -0.72 2.58
N HIS A 123 10.77 -0.57 3.89
CA HIS A 123 11.62 0.49 4.47
C HIS A 123 12.97 -0.04 4.98
N ASP A 124 13.27 -1.33 4.79
CA ASP A 124 14.54 -1.93 5.23
C ASP A 124 15.75 -1.53 4.39
N CYS A 125 15.52 -0.83 3.27
CA CYS A 125 16.52 -0.37 2.30
C CYS A 125 17.27 -1.50 1.56
N ILE A 126 16.80 -2.75 1.64
CA ILE A 126 17.38 -3.91 0.98
C ILE A 126 16.59 -4.20 -0.29
N HIS A 127 17.13 -3.80 -1.45
CA HIS A 127 16.46 -4.04 -2.72
C HIS A 127 16.50 -5.52 -3.11
N GLY A 128 15.34 -6.18 -3.08
CA GLY A 128 15.18 -7.61 -3.34
C GLY A 128 15.27 -8.04 -4.81
N LYS A 129 15.30 -7.11 -5.79
CA LYS A 129 15.42 -7.39 -7.24
C LYS A 129 14.37 -8.37 -7.79
N ILE A 130 13.16 -8.36 -7.24
CA ILE A 130 12.04 -9.18 -7.72
C ILE A 130 11.20 -8.33 -8.66
N TRP A 131 11.18 -8.71 -9.94
CA TRP A 131 10.38 -8.01 -10.95
C TRP A 131 8.89 -8.00 -10.56
N LEU A 132 8.22 -6.89 -10.87
CA LEU A 132 6.86 -6.49 -10.45
C LEU A 132 6.65 -6.14 -8.98
N VAL A 133 7.56 -6.48 -8.07
CA VAL A 133 7.35 -6.24 -6.65
C VAL A 133 7.80 -4.83 -6.26
N MET A 134 6.92 -4.07 -5.60
CA MET A 134 7.22 -2.75 -5.03
C MET A 134 8.06 -2.90 -3.75
N GLY A 135 9.29 -3.39 -3.91
CA GLY A 135 10.21 -3.65 -2.81
C GLY A 135 10.97 -2.40 -2.32
N ALA A 136 11.84 -2.60 -1.34
CA ALA A 136 12.50 -1.49 -0.64
C ALA A 136 13.27 -0.52 -1.55
N GLY A 137 13.93 -1.00 -2.61
CA GLY A 137 14.64 -0.10 -3.53
C GLY A 137 13.73 0.94 -4.20
N TYR A 138 12.54 0.53 -4.67
CA TYR A 138 11.58 1.46 -5.27
C TYR A 138 11.06 2.46 -4.23
N HIS A 139 10.78 1.98 -3.01
CA HIS A 139 10.29 2.82 -1.93
C HIS A 139 11.37 3.77 -1.37
N THR A 140 12.65 3.39 -1.41
CA THR A 140 13.76 4.30 -1.10
C THR A 140 13.82 5.46 -2.11
N ILE A 141 13.62 5.19 -3.41
CA ILE A 141 13.51 6.26 -4.43
C ILE A 141 12.30 7.16 -4.14
N HIS A 142 11.19 6.56 -3.71
CA HIS A 142 10.01 7.33 -3.33
C HIS A 142 10.33 8.33 -2.19
N HIS A 143 10.98 7.87 -1.11
CA HIS A 143 11.36 8.73 0.02
C HIS A 143 12.40 9.82 -0.32
N THR A 144 13.20 9.63 -1.36
CA THR A 144 14.24 10.59 -1.76
C THR A 144 13.75 11.57 -2.83
N THR A 145 12.82 11.16 -3.70
CA THR A 145 12.33 11.98 -4.81
C THR A 145 10.94 12.58 -4.59
N TYR A 146 10.12 11.98 -3.73
CA TYR A 146 8.73 12.37 -3.41
C TYR A 146 7.75 12.34 -4.60
N ARG A 147 8.18 11.86 -5.77
CA ARG A 147 7.42 12.01 -7.03
C ARG A 147 7.19 10.70 -7.78
N HIS A 148 7.70 9.59 -7.27
CA HIS A 148 7.72 8.31 -7.95
C HIS A 148 7.36 7.17 -7.01
N ASN A 149 6.99 6.02 -7.57
CA ASN A 149 6.84 4.74 -6.87
C ASN A 149 5.83 4.79 -5.70
N TYR A 150 4.57 5.10 -6.01
CA TYR A 150 3.47 5.20 -5.03
C TYR A 150 2.74 3.89 -4.77
N GLY A 151 2.98 2.85 -5.59
CA GLY A 151 2.32 1.56 -5.55
C GLY A 151 2.46 0.83 -4.21
N HIS A 152 1.61 -0.18 -4.02
CA HIS A 152 1.52 -0.88 -2.75
C HIS A 152 2.35 -2.16 -2.76
N TYR A 153 1.85 -3.25 -3.34
CA TYR A 153 2.59 -4.51 -3.44
C TYR A 153 3.36 -4.60 -4.75
N THR A 154 2.89 -3.92 -5.80
CA THR A 154 3.41 -4.06 -7.15
C THR A 154 3.76 -2.73 -7.80
N ILE A 155 4.62 -2.79 -8.82
CA ILE A 155 4.96 -1.62 -9.65
C ILE A 155 3.90 -1.32 -10.73
N CYS A 156 2.86 -2.14 -10.83
CA CYS A 156 1.90 -2.10 -11.94
C CYS A 156 1.19 -0.75 -12.06
N MET A 157 0.78 -0.14 -10.94
CA MET A 157 0.10 1.15 -10.95
C MET A 157 1.05 2.27 -11.36
N ASP A 158 2.26 2.29 -10.81
CA ASP A 158 3.28 3.27 -11.22
C ASP A 158 3.66 3.16 -12.68
N TRP A 159 3.76 1.94 -13.20
CA TRP A 159 3.98 1.71 -14.62
C TRP A 159 2.82 2.22 -15.48
N MET A 160 1.58 1.91 -15.07
CA MET A 160 0.36 2.31 -15.79
C MET A 160 0.16 3.84 -15.80
N PHE A 161 0.49 4.53 -14.71
CA PHE A 161 0.25 5.95 -14.53
C PHE A 161 1.51 6.82 -14.72
N GLY A 162 2.62 6.23 -15.15
CA GLY A 162 3.84 6.95 -15.52
C GLY A 162 4.61 7.55 -14.34
N THR A 163 4.54 6.92 -13.17
CA THR A 163 5.26 7.34 -11.94
C THR A 163 6.35 6.34 -11.53
N LEU A 164 6.62 5.32 -12.35
CA LEU A 164 7.66 4.33 -12.08
C LEU A 164 9.06 4.91 -12.30
N CYS A 165 9.94 4.74 -11.31
CA CYS A 165 11.38 4.98 -11.41
C CYS A 165 12.12 3.76 -10.87
N ASP A 166 12.86 3.08 -11.76
CA ASP A 166 13.52 1.82 -11.42
C ASP A 166 14.84 2.04 -10.68
N PRO A 167 15.07 1.34 -9.54
CA PRO A 167 16.35 1.36 -8.81
C PRO A 167 17.57 1.01 -9.66
N MET A 168 17.40 0.22 -10.72
CA MET A 168 18.49 -0.20 -11.58
C MET A 168 18.89 0.86 -12.62
N ASP A 169 18.03 1.84 -12.90
CA ASP A 169 18.33 2.91 -13.86
C ASP A 169 19.35 3.93 -13.30
N ASP A 170 19.48 4.05 -11.98
CA ASP A 170 20.48 4.90 -11.31
C ASP A 170 21.88 4.26 -11.24
N ASP A 171 21.98 2.94 -11.47
CA ASP A 171 23.26 2.21 -11.55
C ASP A 171 23.93 2.31 -12.94
N GLU A 172 23.23 2.83 -13.96
CA GLU A 172 23.86 3.14 -15.24
C GLU A 172 24.66 4.45 -15.15
N PRO A 173 25.95 4.47 -15.56
CA PRO A 173 26.70 5.71 -15.59
C PRO A 173 26.00 6.69 -16.53
N LYS A 174 25.47 7.79 -15.97
CA LYS A 174 24.98 8.92 -16.75
C LYS A 174 26.07 9.30 -17.75
N LYS A 175 25.87 8.96 -19.03
CA LYS A 175 26.76 9.40 -20.10
C LYS A 175 26.78 10.92 -20.03
N ALA A 176 27.93 11.48 -19.66
CA ALA A 176 28.16 12.92 -19.68
C ALA A 176 27.81 13.43 -21.08
N MET A 177 26.83 14.31 -21.16
CA MET A 177 26.48 15.06 -22.37
C MET A 177 27.08 16.45 -22.27
#